data_AF-A0A9N9IMH0-F1
#
_entry.id   AF-A0A9N9IMH0-F1
#
_cell.length_a   1.000
_cell.length_b   1.000
_cell.length_c   1.000
_cell.angle_alpha   90.00
_cell.angle_beta   90.00
_cell.angle_gamma   90.00
#
_symmetry.space_group_name_H-M   'P 1'
#
loop_
_entity.id
_entity.type
_entity.pdbx_description
1 polymer ?
#
loop_
_entity_poly.entity_id
_entity_poly.type
_entity_poly.pdbx_seq_one_letter_code
_entity_poly.pdbx_strand_id
1 'polypeptide(L)'
;IERCFYVGDAAGREENWKHNTQGDWNDTDRKFAENIGIKFHTPEEFFDDAKPAPYSYGDFNPKNHPRDVEFFIPDSPPLVPPDGHCEVVIFVGYPASGKTSFAKKWLVNNGYVHVNQDSLKTKAKCTKTCEDALKENKPVVIDNTNADVESRKAYINLAKKYKVPSRCFWFQASEALAKHNNMYRAFGVVNGPRPLPEIAFVAFKSRFIEPKAEEGFEEIKKINFIFEGNEDKRRTWEM
;
A
#
# COMPACT_ATOMS: atom_id res chain seq x y z
N ILE A 1 26.55 -12.42 -18.13
CA ILE A 1 26.30 -11.79 -16.82
C ILE A 1 27.51 -11.95 -15.90
N GLU A 2 28.06 -13.16 -15.70
CA GLU A 2 29.18 -13.39 -14.75
C GLU A 2 30.47 -12.59 -15.00
N ARG A 3 30.66 -12.02 -16.20
CA ARG A 3 31.82 -11.15 -16.52
C ARG A 3 31.48 -9.65 -16.49
N CYS A 4 30.25 -9.29 -16.17
CA CYS A 4 29.78 -7.92 -16.09
C CYS A 4 29.76 -7.46 -14.63
N PHE A 5 30.10 -6.20 -14.41
CA PHE A 5 29.99 -5.53 -13.12
C PHE A 5 29.45 -4.12 -13.35
N TYR A 6 28.93 -3.50 -12.30
CA TYR A 6 28.44 -2.14 -12.30
C TYR A 6 29.19 -1.32 -11.25
N VAL A 7 29.63 -0.14 -11.64
CA VAL A 7 30.35 0.79 -10.77
C VAL A 7 29.52 2.06 -10.65
N GLY A 8 29.20 2.45 -9.42
CA GLY A 8 28.35 3.62 -9.17
C GLY A 8 28.51 4.16 -7.75
N ASP A 9 28.27 5.45 -7.57
CA ASP A 9 28.43 6.16 -6.30
C ASP A 9 27.16 6.17 -5.45
N ALA A 10 26.00 5.93 -6.07
CA ALA A 10 24.71 5.75 -5.40
C ALA A 10 24.62 4.39 -4.69
N ALA A 11 25.45 4.21 -3.67
CA ALA A 11 25.74 2.93 -3.05
C ALA A 11 25.13 2.76 -1.65
N GLY A 12 24.36 3.76 -1.16
CA GLY A 12 23.74 3.71 0.16
C GLY A 12 24.74 3.68 1.32
N ARG A 13 25.96 4.19 1.12
CA ARG A 13 27.00 4.20 2.16
C ARG A 13 26.56 5.01 3.37
N GLU A 14 26.87 4.51 4.57
CA GLU A 14 26.49 5.14 5.83
C GLU A 14 27.32 6.41 6.12
N GLU A 15 26.82 7.28 6.99
CA GLU A 15 27.60 8.44 7.44
C GLU A 15 28.94 8.00 8.04
N ASN A 16 30.01 8.73 7.74
CA ASN A 16 31.38 8.42 8.11
C ASN A 16 31.94 7.12 7.51
N TRP A 17 31.39 6.64 6.38
CA TRP A 17 32.01 5.56 5.60
C TRP A 17 33.47 5.86 5.20
N LYS A 18 33.82 7.15 5.11
CA LYS A 18 35.17 7.69 5.13
C LYS A 18 35.20 8.83 6.16
N HIS A 19 36.36 9.10 6.76
CA HIS A 19 36.45 10.11 7.83
C HIS A 19 35.84 11.45 7.40
N ASN A 20 34.85 11.93 8.16
CA ASN A 20 34.07 13.15 7.90
C ASN A 20 33.30 13.16 6.56
N THR A 21 32.81 12.02 6.07
CA THR A 21 31.89 11.98 4.93
C THR A 21 30.44 11.85 5.35
N GLN A 22 29.56 12.51 4.61
CA GLN A 22 28.12 12.22 4.68
C GLN A 22 27.82 10.86 4.04
N GLY A 23 26.73 10.23 4.48
CA GLY A 23 26.20 9.05 3.80
C GLY A 23 25.72 9.39 2.39
N ASP A 24 25.64 8.38 1.52
CA ASP A 24 25.13 8.58 0.17
C ASP A 24 23.66 9.01 0.19
N TRP A 25 23.28 9.86 -0.75
CA TRP A 25 21.91 10.37 -0.83
C TRP A 25 20.88 9.28 -1.20
N ASN A 26 21.32 8.24 -1.91
CA ASN A 26 20.49 7.08 -2.26
C ASN A 26 21.36 5.82 -2.50
N ASP A 27 20.69 4.71 -2.79
CA ASP A 27 21.25 3.37 -3.00
C ASP A 27 20.89 2.80 -4.39
N THR A 28 20.60 3.67 -5.36
CA THR A 28 20.01 3.27 -6.65
C THR A 28 20.96 2.44 -7.51
N ASP A 29 22.26 2.76 -7.51
CA ASP A 29 23.23 2.04 -8.32
C ASP A 29 23.47 0.61 -7.80
N ARG A 30 23.57 0.49 -6.46
CA ARG A 30 23.68 -0.81 -5.80
C ARG A 30 22.43 -1.66 -6.04
N LYS A 31 21.23 -1.08 -5.86
CA LYS A 31 19.96 -1.77 -6.12
C LYS A 31 19.84 -2.22 -7.57
N PHE A 32 20.22 -1.39 -8.52
CA PHE A 32 20.22 -1.75 -9.94
C PHE A 32 21.07 -2.99 -10.21
N ALA A 33 22.32 -2.98 -9.72
CA ALA A 33 23.24 -4.10 -9.88
C ALA A 33 22.71 -5.40 -9.24
N GLU A 34 22.17 -5.32 -8.02
CA GLU A 34 21.57 -6.46 -7.33
C GLU A 34 20.36 -7.02 -8.06
N ASN A 35 19.48 -6.16 -8.58
CA ASN A 35 18.25 -6.56 -9.25
C ASN A 35 18.50 -7.33 -10.54
N ILE A 36 19.58 -7.01 -11.26
CA ILE A 36 19.99 -7.74 -12.48
C ILE A 36 21.04 -8.82 -12.21
N GLY A 37 21.44 -9.02 -10.95
CA GLY A 37 22.34 -10.09 -10.52
C GLY A 37 23.79 -9.93 -11.01
N ILE A 38 24.30 -8.70 -11.07
CA ILE A 38 25.72 -8.42 -11.40
C ILE A 38 26.48 -7.91 -10.19
N LYS A 39 27.80 -8.10 -10.22
CA LYS A 39 28.68 -7.60 -9.16
C LYS A 39 28.65 -6.07 -9.14
N PHE A 40 28.51 -5.50 -7.95
CA PHE A 40 28.57 -4.05 -7.73
C PHE A 40 29.91 -3.65 -7.10
N HIS A 41 30.38 -2.47 -7.47
CA HIS A 41 31.52 -1.79 -6.84
C HIS A 41 31.21 -0.30 -6.69
N THR A 42 31.73 0.33 -5.64
CA THR A 42 31.84 1.80 -5.60
C THR A 42 33.04 2.27 -6.44
N PRO A 43 33.11 3.55 -6.86
CA PRO A 43 34.29 4.07 -7.55
C PRO A 43 35.57 3.87 -6.76
N GLU A 44 35.54 4.09 -5.44
CA GLU A 44 36.70 3.93 -4.57
C GLU A 44 37.13 2.47 -4.46
N GLU A 45 36.19 1.53 -4.37
CA GLU A 45 36.48 0.09 -4.36
C GLU A 45 37.09 -0.38 -5.70
N PHE A 46 36.69 0.22 -6.82
CA PHE A 46 37.08 -0.25 -8.15
C PHE A 46 38.35 0.42 -8.69
N PHE A 47 38.51 1.73 -8.47
CA PHE A 47 39.61 2.51 -9.05
C PHE A 47 40.75 2.77 -8.06
N ASP A 48 40.46 2.80 -6.75
CA ASP A 48 41.43 3.19 -5.71
C ASP A 48 41.82 2.02 -4.78
N ASP A 49 41.40 0.78 -5.09
CA ASP A 49 41.58 -0.42 -4.25
C ASP A 49 41.12 -0.22 -2.79
N ALA A 50 40.12 0.65 -2.57
CA ALA A 50 39.60 0.93 -1.25
C ALA A 50 38.86 -0.29 -0.68
N LYS A 51 38.83 -0.40 0.65
CA LYS A 51 38.02 -1.42 1.33
C LYS A 51 36.53 -1.09 1.19
N PRO A 52 35.65 -2.11 1.13
CA PRO A 52 34.23 -1.89 1.08
C PRO A 52 33.71 -1.07 2.27
N ALA A 53 32.86 -0.09 1.96
CA ALA A 53 32.21 0.76 2.94
C ALA A 53 30.95 0.09 3.53
N PRO A 54 30.60 0.34 4.80
CA PRO A 54 29.29 -0.03 5.33
C PRO A 54 28.18 0.70 4.57
N TYR A 55 27.09 0.00 4.31
CA TYR A 55 25.94 0.53 3.59
C TYR A 55 24.65 -0.04 4.18
N SER A 56 23.54 0.68 3.96
CA SER A 56 22.20 0.19 4.26
C SER A 56 21.28 0.40 3.07
N TYR A 57 20.39 -0.55 2.84
CA TYR A 57 19.22 -0.29 2.00
C TYR A 57 18.27 0.57 2.80
N GLY A 58 17.68 1.60 2.18
CA GLY A 58 16.68 2.44 2.83
C GLY A 58 15.50 1.64 3.40
N ASP A 59 14.48 2.33 3.92
CA ASP A 59 13.45 1.78 4.82
C ASP A 59 12.62 0.57 4.34
N PHE A 60 12.74 0.13 3.09
CA PHE A 60 11.98 -1.01 2.56
C PHE A 60 12.79 -1.88 1.59
N ASN A 61 12.87 -3.18 1.91
CA ASN A 61 13.40 -4.21 1.04
C ASN A 61 12.27 -5.22 0.69
N PRO A 62 11.82 -5.29 -0.57
CA PRO A 62 10.72 -6.18 -0.96
C PRO A 62 11.07 -7.67 -0.81
N LYS A 63 12.35 -8.05 -0.90
CA LYS A 63 12.82 -9.44 -0.67
C LYS A 63 12.59 -9.90 0.76
N ASN A 64 12.57 -8.96 1.71
CA ASN A 64 12.31 -9.23 3.13
C ASN A 64 10.80 -9.15 3.47
N HIS A 65 9.93 -8.79 2.53
CA HIS A 65 8.50 -8.70 2.80
C HIS A 65 7.92 -10.10 3.02
N PRO A 66 7.25 -10.35 4.17
CA PRO A 66 6.85 -11.68 4.57
C PRO A 66 5.84 -12.31 3.61
N ARG A 67 5.95 -13.63 3.41
CA ARG A 67 5.04 -14.43 2.60
C ARG A 67 3.92 -15.05 3.45
N ASP A 68 4.28 -15.51 4.65
CA ASP A 68 3.40 -16.23 5.56
C ASP A 68 2.93 -15.34 6.70
N VAL A 69 1.99 -14.44 6.39
CA VAL A 69 1.27 -13.64 7.39
C VAL A 69 -0.21 -13.89 7.27
N GLU A 70 -0.93 -13.78 8.38
CA GLU A 70 -2.39 -13.82 8.37
C GLU A 70 -2.91 -12.74 7.42
N PHE A 71 -3.85 -13.08 6.54
CA PHE A 71 -4.31 -12.15 5.52
C PHE A 71 -5.07 -10.96 6.15
N PHE A 72 -5.79 -11.19 7.24
CA PHE A 72 -6.45 -10.16 8.01
C PHE A 72 -6.67 -10.58 9.47
N ILE A 73 -6.75 -9.60 10.37
CA ILE A 73 -6.91 -9.80 11.81
C ILE A 73 -7.95 -8.80 12.36
N PRO A 74 -8.94 -9.22 13.15
CA PRO A 74 -9.24 -10.62 13.53
C PRO A 74 -9.76 -11.45 12.34
N ASP A 75 -9.72 -12.78 12.44
CA ASP A 75 -10.23 -13.71 11.42
C ASP A 75 -11.77 -13.82 11.39
N SER A 76 -12.42 -13.43 12.47
CA SER A 76 -13.87 -13.37 12.64
C SER A 76 -14.34 -11.95 13.04
N PRO A 77 -15.48 -11.46 12.52
CA PRO A 77 -16.29 -12.07 11.45
C PRO A 77 -15.57 -12.10 10.09
N PRO A 78 -16.00 -12.92 9.12
CA PRO A 78 -15.36 -13.00 7.80
C PRO A 78 -15.45 -11.67 7.02
N LEU A 79 -14.71 -11.57 5.91
CA LEU A 79 -14.74 -10.38 5.05
C LEU A 79 -16.14 -10.08 4.52
N VAL A 80 -16.89 -11.12 4.14
CA VAL A 80 -18.29 -11.04 3.74
C VAL A 80 -19.11 -11.86 4.74
N PRO A 81 -20.07 -11.26 5.45
CA PRO A 81 -20.94 -11.96 6.39
C PRO A 81 -21.77 -13.06 5.68
N PRO A 82 -21.87 -14.28 6.25
CA PRO A 82 -22.61 -15.38 5.63
C PRO A 82 -24.13 -15.16 5.54
N ASP A 83 -24.67 -14.33 6.42
CA ASP A 83 -26.08 -13.94 6.46
C ASP A 83 -26.43 -12.88 5.40
N GLY A 84 -25.43 -12.30 4.73
CA GLY A 84 -25.61 -11.34 3.65
C GLY A 84 -26.29 -10.04 4.09
N HIS A 85 -26.20 -9.68 5.37
CA HIS A 85 -26.80 -8.45 5.86
C HIS A 85 -26.20 -7.21 5.17
N CYS A 86 -27.02 -6.17 5.04
CA CYS A 86 -26.55 -4.88 4.53
C CYS A 86 -25.62 -4.22 5.56
N GLU A 87 -24.48 -3.70 5.10
CA GLU A 87 -23.49 -3.03 5.93
C GLU A 87 -22.71 -1.97 5.13
N VAL A 88 -21.93 -1.15 5.83
CA VAL A 88 -20.97 -0.22 5.22
C VAL A 88 -19.54 -0.60 5.63
N VAL A 89 -18.76 -1.08 4.67
CA VAL A 89 -17.34 -1.35 4.85
C VAL A 89 -16.52 -0.13 4.39
N ILE A 90 -15.74 0.44 5.31
CA ILE A 90 -14.93 1.63 5.05
C ILE A 90 -13.46 1.21 5.00
N PHE A 91 -12.80 1.44 3.86
CA PHE A 91 -11.37 1.15 3.75
C PHE A 91 -10.53 2.28 4.29
N VAL A 92 -9.42 1.96 4.95
CA VAL A 92 -8.43 2.93 5.43
C VAL A 92 -7.04 2.47 5.01
N GLY A 93 -6.22 3.36 4.44
CA GLY A 93 -4.82 3.07 4.14
C GLY A 93 -4.25 3.87 2.98
N TYR A 94 -2.92 3.84 2.83
CA TYR A 94 -2.18 4.58 1.80
C TYR A 94 -2.73 4.34 0.39
N PRO A 95 -2.73 5.34 -0.51
CA PRO A 95 -2.93 5.06 -1.94
C PRO A 95 -1.95 3.97 -2.41
N ALA A 96 -2.33 3.18 -3.42
CA ALA A 96 -1.54 2.02 -3.89
C ALA A 96 -1.29 0.88 -2.86
N SER A 97 -2.01 0.85 -1.73
CA SER A 97 -1.95 -0.26 -0.76
C SER A 97 -2.69 -1.55 -1.15
N GLY A 98 -3.27 -1.63 -2.36
CA GLY A 98 -4.06 -2.79 -2.82
C GLY A 98 -5.57 -2.73 -2.55
N LYS A 99 -6.07 -1.68 -1.88
CA LYS A 99 -7.50 -1.44 -1.58
C LYS A 99 -8.46 -1.75 -2.72
N THR A 100 -8.33 -1.09 -3.87
CA THR A 100 -9.27 -1.27 -4.99
C THR A 100 -9.25 -2.69 -5.54
N SER A 101 -8.08 -3.34 -5.61
CA SER A 101 -7.97 -4.75 -6.02
C SER A 101 -8.68 -5.66 -5.01
N PHE A 102 -8.48 -5.39 -3.71
CA PHE A 102 -9.14 -6.10 -2.63
C PHE A 102 -10.66 -5.94 -2.68
N ALA A 103 -11.18 -4.71 -2.84
CA ALA A 103 -12.62 -4.44 -2.96
C ALA A 103 -13.23 -5.25 -4.10
N LYS A 104 -12.63 -5.20 -5.28
CA LYS A 104 -13.11 -5.93 -6.46
C LYS A 104 -13.17 -7.43 -6.21
N LYS A 105 -12.08 -8.00 -5.72
CA LYS A 105 -11.93 -9.45 -5.51
C LYS A 105 -12.89 -9.99 -4.46
N TRP A 106 -12.97 -9.32 -3.30
CA TRP A 106 -13.62 -9.88 -2.11
C TRP A 106 -15.01 -9.34 -1.83
N LEU A 107 -15.32 -8.09 -2.20
CA LEU A 107 -16.59 -7.44 -1.83
C LEU A 107 -17.50 -7.23 -3.05
N VAL A 108 -16.99 -6.62 -4.12
CA VAL A 108 -17.81 -6.30 -5.31
C VAL A 108 -18.31 -7.57 -6.00
N ASN A 109 -17.45 -8.59 -6.13
CA ASN A 109 -17.85 -9.90 -6.64
C ASN A 109 -18.89 -10.61 -5.77
N ASN A 110 -19.07 -10.17 -4.51
CA ASN A 110 -20.08 -10.65 -3.57
C ASN A 110 -21.24 -9.66 -3.40
N GLY A 111 -21.45 -8.75 -4.36
CA GLY A 111 -22.64 -7.89 -4.43
C GLY A 111 -22.53 -6.53 -3.73
N TYR A 112 -21.36 -6.15 -3.22
CA TYR A 112 -21.18 -4.83 -2.61
C TYR A 112 -21.16 -3.74 -3.67
N VAL A 113 -21.89 -2.66 -3.42
CA VAL A 113 -21.81 -1.44 -4.23
C VAL A 113 -20.45 -0.78 -4.02
N HIS A 114 -19.72 -0.57 -5.11
CA HIS A 114 -18.38 0.02 -5.07
C HIS A 114 -18.45 1.54 -5.12
N VAL A 115 -18.12 2.19 -4.00
CA VAL A 115 -18.00 3.65 -3.91
C VAL A 115 -16.53 4.04 -3.92
N ASN A 116 -16.09 4.65 -5.03
CA ASN A 116 -14.71 5.09 -5.22
C ASN A 116 -14.69 6.51 -5.78
N GLN A 117 -14.01 7.43 -5.09
CA GLN A 117 -13.98 8.84 -5.42
C GLN A 117 -13.22 9.15 -6.71
N ASP A 118 -12.23 8.35 -7.11
CA ASP A 118 -11.53 8.57 -8.39
C ASP A 118 -12.48 8.41 -9.59
N SER A 119 -13.46 7.51 -9.44
CA SER A 119 -14.52 7.27 -10.42
C SER A 119 -15.66 8.29 -10.27
N LEU A 120 -16.15 8.52 -9.05
CA LEU A 120 -17.29 9.39 -8.76
C LEU A 120 -16.93 10.88 -8.69
N LYS A 121 -15.64 11.21 -8.73
CA LYS A 121 -15.01 12.55 -8.70
C LYS A 121 -15.14 13.31 -7.39
N THR A 122 -16.32 13.36 -6.77
CA THR A 122 -16.58 14.22 -5.59
C THR A 122 -17.01 13.42 -4.37
N LYS A 123 -16.65 13.92 -3.18
CA LYS A 123 -17.11 13.36 -1.89
C LYS A 123 -18.63 13.32 -1.80
N ALA A 124 -19.32 14.38 -2.25
CA ALA A 124 -20.77 14.45 -2.24
C ALA A 124 -21.44 13.37 -3.11
N LYS A 125 -20.84 13.03 -4.26
CA LYS A 125 -21.32 11.89 -5.07
C LYS A 125 -21.08 10.57 -4.36
N CYS A 126 -19.93 10.40 -3.70
CA CYS A 126 -19.65 9.19 -2.91
C CYS A 126 -20.66 8.97 -1.78
N THR A 127 -20.95 10.01 -0.99
CA THR A 127 -21.93 9.93 0.10
C THR A 127 -23.34 9.67 -0.43
N LYS A 128 -23.72 10.31 -1.54
CA LYS A 128 -25.01 10.06 -2.19
C LYS A 128 -25.13 8.62 -2.70
N THR A 129 -24.12 8.10 -3.40
CA THR A 129 -24.12 6.72 -3.90
C THR A 129 -24.19 5.71 -2.75
N CYS A 130 -23.48 5.96 -1.64
CA CYS A 130 -23.61 5.15 -0.43
C CYS A 130 -25.04 5.17 0.12
N GLU A 131 -25.62 6.37 0.29
CA GLU A 131 -26.98 6.53 0.80
C GLU A 131 -28.04 5.86 -0.11
N ASP A 132 -27.92 5.99 -1.42
CA ASP A 132 -28.84 5.39 -2.38
C ASP A 132 -28.76 3.85 -2.34
N ALA A 133 -27.56 3.28 -2.22
CA ALA A 133 -27.39 1.83 -2.03
C ALA A 133 -27.99 1.33 -0.70
N LEU A 134 -27.84 2.10 0.39
CA LEU A 134 -28.44 1.77 1.68
C LEU A 134 -29.98 1.82 1.64
N LYS A 135 -30.60 2.74 0.89
CA LYS A 135 -32.06 2.76 0.67
C LYS A 135 -32.55 1.50 -0.04
N GLU A 136 -31.72 0.94 -0.92
CA GLU A 136 -31.98 -0.31 -1.63
C GLU A 136 -31.58 -1.56 -0.83
N ASN A 137 -31.17 -1.40 0.43
CA ASN A 137 -30.68 -2.47 1.31
C ASN A 137 -29.51 -3.27 0.71
N LYS A 138 -28.59 -2.59 -0.01
CA LYS A 138 -27.40 -3.19 -0.60
C LYS A 138 -26.16 -2.87 0.23
N PRO A 139 -25.29 -3.85 0.51
CA PRO A 139 -24.04 -3.60 1.21
C PRO A 139 -23.12 -2.73 0.36
N VAL A 140 -22.30 -1.90 1.02
CA VAL A 140 -21.48 -0.87 0.36
C VAL A 140 -20.03 -0.97 0.80
N VAL A 141 -19.10 -0.83 -0.13
CA VAL A 141 -17.67 -0.62 0.17
C VAL A 141 -17.24 0.79 -0.23
N ILE A 142 -16.67 1.53 0.72
CA ILE A 142 -16.06 2.84 0.51
C ILE A 142 -14.56 2.67 0.26
N ASP A 143 -14.20 2.51 -1.02
CA ASP A 143 -12.83 2.34 -1.50
C ASP A 143 -12.17 3.71 -1.77
N ASN A 144 -11.91 4.44 -0.69
CA ASN A 144 -11.11 5.65 -0.67
C ASN A 144 -9.95 5.49 0.32
N THR A 145 -9.10 6.51 0.47
CA THR A 145 -8.02 6.45 1.47
C THR A 145 -8.51 6.65 2.91
N ASN A 146 -9.55 7.48 3.10
CA ASN A 146 -10.23 7.76 4.38
C ASN A 146 -9.26 7.97 5.57
N ALA A 147 -8.26 8.81 5.36
CA ALA A 147 -7.15 9.04 6.30
C ALA A 147 -7.61 9.60 7.65
N ASP A 148 -8.55 10.55 7.64
CA ASP A 148 -9.01 11.29 8.82
C ASP A 148 -10.39 10.85 9.31
N VAL A 149 -10.68 11.16 10.58
CA VAL A 149 -11.94 10.83 11.27
C VAL A 149 -13.16 11.45 10.57
N GLU A 150 -13.07 12.72 10.15
CA GLU A 150 -14.19 13.42 9.52
C GLU A 150 -14.60 12.79 8.19
N SER A 151 -13.64 12.30 7.39
CA SER A 151 -13.92 11.56 6.16
C SER A 151 -14.62 10.23 6.42
N ARG A 152 -14.30 9.53 7.52
CA ARG A 152 -14.96 8.27 7.92
C ARG A 152 -16.35 8.50 8.52
N LYS A 153 -16.47 9.52 9.36
CA LYS A 153 -17.69 9.92 10.08
C LYS A 153 -18.89 10.13 9.16
N ALA A 154 -18.69 10.69 7.96
CA ALA A 154 -19.76 10.85 6.98
C ALA A 154 -20.46 9.52 6.64
N TYR A 155 -19.70 8.44 6.47
CA TYR A 155 -20.22 7.12 6.12
C TYR A 155 -20.70 6.34 7.35
N ILE A 156 -20.03 6.50 8.50
CA ILE A 156 -20.49 5.92 9.78
C ILE A 156 -21.86 6.51 10.15
N ASN A 157 -22.08 7.81 9.95
CA ASN A 157 -23.37 8.44 10.20
C ASN A 157 -24.46 7.92 9.26
N LEU A 158 -24.13 7.62 8.00
CA LEU A 158 -25.07 6.96 7.08
C LEU A 158 -25.41 5.55 7.56
N ALA A 159 -24.42 4.75 7.95
CA ALA A 159 -24.67 3.41 8.51
C ALA A 159 -25.60 3.47 9.74
N LYS A 160 -25.33 4.37 10.68
CA LYS A 160 -26.19 4.63 11.86
C LYS A 160 -27.61 5.07 11.47
N LYS A 161 -27.76 5.97 10.50
CA LYS A 161 -29.06 6.46 10.01
C LYS A 161 -29.92 5.32 9.46
N TYR A 162 -29.30 4.39 8.73
CA TYR A 162 -29.98 3.23 8.13
C TYR A 162 -29.97 1.99 9.03
N LYS A 163 -29.43 2.11 10.26
CA LYS A 163 -29.35 1.03 11.27
C LYS A 163 -28.65 -0.23 10.75
N VAL A 164 -27.59 -0.04 9.98
CA VAL A 164 -26.72 -1.12 9.48
C VAL A 164 -25.34 -1.05 10.14
N PRO A 165 -24.62 -2.18 10.28
CA PRO A 165 -23.25 -2.20 10.74
C PRO A 165 -22.33 -1.31 9.90
N SER A 166 -21.32 -0.72 10.56
CA SER A 166 -20.18 -0.14 9.87
C SER A 166 -18.89 -0.80 10.33
N ARG A 167 -18.13 -1.35 9.39
CA ARG A 167 -16.83 -2.01 9.64
C ARG A 167 -15.70 -1.24 8.97
N CYS A 168 -14.53 -1.25 9.59
CA CYS A 168 -13.32 -0.64 9.05
C CYS A 168 -12.36 -1.72 8.58
N PHE A 169 -11.98 -1.71 7.30
CA PHE A 169 -10.88 -2.54 6.81
C PHE A 169 -9.63 -1.66 6.66
N TRP A 170 -8.72 -1.79 7.62
CA TRP A 170 -7.53 -0.98 7.73
C TRP A 170 -6.31 -1.69 7.14
N PHE A 171 -5.91 -1.27 5.95
CA PHE A 171 -4.78 -1.81 5.20
C PHE A 171 -3.47 -1.39 5.85
N GLN A 172 -2.69 -2.40 6.26
CA GLN A 172 -1.44 -2.26 7.03
C GLN A 172 -0.21 -1.99 6.16
N ALA A 173 -0.38 -1.80 4.85
CA ALA A 173 0.75 -1.48 3.98
C ALA A 173 1.41 -0.17 4.42
N SER A 174 2.71 -0.22 4.71
CA SER A 174 3.50 0.97 5.08
C SER A 174 3.58 1.96 3.93
N GLU A 175 4.00 3.18 4.22
CA GLU A 175 4.25 4.19 3.18
C GLU A 175 5.24 3.69 2.13
N ALA A 176 6.36 3.10 2.57
CA ALA A 176 7.40 2.61 1.69
C ALA A 176 6.90 1.43 0.82
N LEU A 177 6.16 0.49 1.40
CA LEU A 177 5.52 -0.59 0.65
C LEU A 177 4.49 -0.06 -0.36
N ALA A 178 3.70 0.95 0.02
CA ALA A 178 2.73 1.55 -0.87
C ALA A 178 3.38 2.30 -2.05
N LYS A 179 4.51 3.00 -1.80
CA LYS A 179 5.33 3.63 -2.86
C LYS A 179 5.98 2.59 -3.77
N HIS A 180 6.51 1.51 -3.21
CA HIS A 180 7.03 0.39 -3.98
C HIS A 180 5.93 -0.23 -4.87
N ASN A 181 4.76 -0.53 -4.30
CA ASN A 181 3.60 -1.03 -5.06
C ASN A 181 3.15 -0.07 -6.16
N ASN A 182 3.25 1.24 -5.93
CA ASN A 182 2.95 2.26 -6.93
C ASN A 182 3.91 2.18 -8.13
N MET A 183 5.21 2.01 -7.88
CA MET A 183 6.21 1.83 -8.94
C MET A 183 6.04 0.50 -9.67
N TYR A 184 5.84 -0.61 -8.93
CA TYR A 184 5.58 -1.92 -9.54
C TYR A 184 4.33 -1.91 -10.41
N ARG A 185 3.25 -1.24 -9.98
CA ARG A 185 2.04 -1.09 -10.80
C ARG A 185 2.28 -0.26 -12.05
N ALA A 186 3.19 0.71 -12.02
CA ALA A 186 3.48 1.54 -13.18
C ALA A 186 4.41 0.83 -14.19
N PHE A 187 5.41 0.10 -13.70
CA PHE A 187 6.52 -0.38 -14.53
C PHE A 187 6.72 -1.90 -14.52
N GLY A 188 6.28 -2.58 -13.46
CA GLY A 188 6.40 -4.04 -13.30
C GLY A 188 5.27 -4.84 -13.96
N VAL A 189 4.27 -4.16 -14.52
CA VAL A 189 3.14 -4.80 -15.23
C VAL A 189 2.93 -4.18 -16.60
N VAL A 190 2.56 -5.00 -17.58
CA VAL A 190 2.25 -4.55 -18.94
C VAL A 190 1.05 -3.59 -18.90
N ASN A 191 1.18 -2.42 -19.54
CA ASN A 191 0.18 -1.36 -19.56
C ASN A 191 -0.24 -0.88 -18.14
N GLY A 192 0.73 -0.77 -17.25
CA GLY A 192 0.54 -0.20 -15.92
C GLY A 192 -0.03 1.23 -15.95
N PRO A 193 -0.81 1.64 -14.93
CA PRO A 193 -1.23 3.04 -14.79
C PRO A 193 -0.02 3.96 -14.59
N ARG A 194 -0.22 5.26 -14.85
CA ARG A 194 0.78 6.26 -14.44
C ARG A 194 1.00 6.18 -12.93
N PRO A 195 2.26 6.27 -12.46
CA PRO A 195 2.55 6.25 -11.04
C PRO A 195 1.92 7.46 -10.36
N LEU A 196 1.40 7.25 -9.15
CA LEU A 196 0.94 8.34 -8.30
C LEU A 196 2.13 9.20 -7.86
N PRO A 197 1.97 10.53 -7.80
CA PRO A 197 3.03 11.42 -7.34
C PRO A 197 3.23 11.28 -5.83
N GLU A 198 4.44 11.61 -5.37
CA GLU A 198 4.84 11.54 -3.95
C GLU A 198 3.89 12.29 -3.01
N ILE A 199 3.38 13.44 -3.47
CA ILE A 199 2.43 14.26 -2.70
C ILE A 199 1.17 13.50 -2.30
N ALA A 200 0.75 12.46 -3.05
CA ALA A 200 -0.41 11.65 -2.69
C ALA A 200 -0.17 10.84 -1.40
N PHE A 201 1.06 10.36 -1.18
CA PHE A 201 1.45 9.60 0.01
C PHE A 201 1.66 10.54 1.20
N VAL A 202 2.37 11.65 0.98
CA VAL A 202 2.59 12.68 2.00
C VAL A 202 1.27 13.27 2.50
N ALA A 203 0.33 13.57 1.58
CA ALA A 203 -0.99 14.11 1.94
C ALA A 203 -1.90 13.09 2.65
N PHE A 204 -1.66 11.79 2.46
CA PHE A 204 -2.32 10.76 3.27
C PHE A 204 -1.73 10.76 4.68
N LYS A 205 -0.40 10.64 4.78
CA LYS A 205 0.33 10.55 6.04
C LYS A 205 0.04 11.73 6.97
N SER A 206 0.03 12.96 6.42
CA SER A 206 -0.22 14.18 7.21
C SER A 206 -1.62 14.27 7.80
N ARG A 207 -2.61 13.58 7.21
CA ARG A 207 -4.00 13.56 7.69
C ARG A 207 -4.37 12.27 8.41
N PHE A 208 -3.48 11.28 8.40
CA PHE A 208 -3.81 9.96 8.88
C PHE A 208 -4.02 9.98 10.41
N ILE A 209 -5.20 9.53 10.81
CA ILE A 209 -5.54 9.26 12.20
C ILE A 209 -5.99 7.80 12.24
N GLU A 210 -5.30 7.00 13.06
CA GLU A 210 -5.61 5.59 13.26
C GLU A 210 -7.10 5.39 13.54
N PRO A 211 -7.79 4.47 12.82
CA PRO A 211 -9.21 4.22 13.04
C PRO A 211 -9.42 3.62 14.43
N LYS A 212 -10.44 4.09 15.15
CA LYS A 212 -10.77 3.57 16.49
C LYS A 212 -12.25 3.25 16.66
N ALA A 213 -12.54 2.34 17.60
CA ALA A 213 -13.90 1.89 17.85
C ALA A 213 -14.83 3.04 18.27
N GLU A 214 -14.31 4.07 18.94
CA GLU A 214 -15.06 5.25 19.40
C GLU A 214 -15.65 6.07 18.25
N GLU A 215 -15.16 5.90 17.02
CA GLU A 215 -15.79 6.52 15.83
C GLU A 215 -17.18 5.94 15.54
N GLY A 216 -17.47 4.73 16.04
CA GLY A 216 -18.71 3.99 15.83
C GLY A 216 -18.57 2.79 14.91
N PHE A 217 -17.37 2.26 14.73
CA PHE A 217 -17.15 1.00 14.03
C PHE A 217 -17.57 -0.17 14.91
N GLU A 218 -18.29 -1.13 14.32
CA GLU A 218 -18.60 -2.40 14.98
C GLU A 218 -17.38 -3.33 14.98
N GLU A 219 -16.57 -3.26 13.93
CA GLU A 219 -15.32 -4.00 13.80
C GLU A 219 -14.25 -3.14 13.12
N ILE A 220 -13.00 -3.27 13.58
CA ILE A 220 -11.82 -2.82 12.84
C ILE A 220 -10.97 -4.03 12.51
N LYS A 221 -10.92 -4.37 11.23
CA LYS A 221 -10.15 -5.48 10.68
C LYS A 221 -8.90 -4.96 10.00
N LYS A 222 -7.73 -5.38 10.48
CA LYS A 222 -6.42 -5.07 9.91
C LYS A 222 -6.19 -5.98 8.71
N ILE A 223 -5.93 -5.41 7.53
CA ILE A 223 -5.68 -6.16 6.30
C ILE A 223 -4.18 -6.10 5.99
N ASN A 224 -3.51 -7.25 6.04
CA ASN A 224 -2.08 -7.34 5.72
C ASN A 224 -1.88 -7.38 4.21
N PHE A 225 -0.78 -6.79 3.74
CA PHE A 225 -0.40 -6.89 2.34
C PHE A 225 0.28 -8.24 2.09
N ILE A 226 -0.33 -9.05 1.24
CA ILE A 226 0.26 -10.27 0.70
C ILE A 226 0.36 -10.09 -0.81
N PHE A 227 1.53 -10.37 -1.38
CA PHE A 227 1.71 -10.29 -2.82
C PHE A 227 0.90 -11.38 -3.52
N GLU A 228 0.13 -10.98 -4.53
CA GLU A 228 -0.63 -11.90 -5.37
C GLU A 228 -0.04 -11.93 -6.78
N GLY A 229 0.53 -13.08 -7.16
CA GLY A 229 1.12 -13.29 -8.48
C GLY A 229 1.86 -14.63 -8.54
N ASN A 230 2.30 -15.02 -9.74
CA ASN A 230 3.23 -16.14 -9.88
C ASN A 230 4.65 -15.71 -9.47
N GLU A 231 5.57 -16.67 -9.37
CA GLU A 231 6.96 -16.39 -8.97
C GLU A 231 7.67 -15.42 -9.92
N ASP A 232 7.35 -15.40 -11.21
CA ASP A 232 7.94 -14.43 -12.14
C ASP A 232 7.51 -13.00 -11.81
N LYS A 233 6.21 -12.77 -11.56
CA LYS A 233 5.71 -11.47 -11.12
C LYS A 233 6.27 -11.09 -9.75
N ARG A 234 6.42 -12.07 -8.86
CA ARG A 234 7.01 -11.86 -7.52
C ARG A 234 8.46 -11.41 -7.65
N ARG A 235 9.25 -12.04 -8.53
CA ARG A 235 10.63 -11.62 -8.82
C ARG A 235 10.68 -10.18 -9.32
N THR A 236 9.80 -9.79 -10.24
CA THR A 236 9.71 -8.40 -10.72
C THR A 236 9.29 -7.42 -9.62
N TRP A 237 8.44 -7.86 -8.68
CA TRP A 237 8.06 -7.07 -7.51
C TRP A 237 9.18 -7.02 -6.44
N GLU A 238 10.06 -8.01 -6.39
CA GLU A 238 11.21 -8.04 -5.47
C GLU A 238 12.42 -7.22 -5.97
N MET A 239 12.32 -6.62 -7.17
CA MET A 239 13.27 -5.65 -7.73
C MET A 239 12.93 -4.22 -7.26
#